data_AF-A0A8H3LCY7-F1
#
_entry.id   AF-A0A8H3LCY7-F1
#
_cell.length_a   1.000
_cell.length_b   1.000
_cell.length_c   1.000
_cell.angle_alpha   90.00
_cell.angle_beta   90.00
_cell.angle_gamma   90.00
#
_symmetry.space_group_name_H-M   'P 1'
#
loop_
_entity.id
_entity.type
_entity.pdbx_description
1 polymer ?
#
loop_
_entity_poly.entity_id
_entity_poly.type
_entity_poly.pdbx_seq_one_letter_code
_entity_poly.pdbx_strand_id
1 'polypeptide(L)'
;MSQPIFMLTSTIIPIPEHIEVGKVIGREGRNLKPISTRTGTFISVNTHTNPAQIEIKYNPHCSPSNNQINEAKELLNNLIKNIEKEEKRNLRLLEGKKNREKNFLDDFDEKAVRGNPVISKYQKEIAVKKERQRSKKKISNTIKSYMKGGFEEGWELEMENN
;
A
#
# COMPACT_ATOMS: atom_id res chain seq x y z
N MET A 1 21.94 -39.70 -20.94
CA MET A 1 22.77 -38.47 -20.95
C MET A 1 22.06 -37.43 -20.11
N SER A 2 22.62 -37.11 -18.94
CA SER A 2 22.05 -36.13 -18.02
C SER A 2 22.27 -34.73 -18.58
N GLN A 3 21.20 -33.94 -18.72
CA GLN A 3 21.28 -32.53 -19.14
C GLN A 3 22.15 -31.77 -18.11
N PRO A 4 23.05 -30.86 -18.54
CA PRO A 4 23.80 -30.07 -17.59
C PRO A 4 22.83 -29.13 -16.88
N ILE A 5 22.80 -29.20 -15.56
CA ILE A 5 22.24 -28.16 -14.70
C ILE A 5 23.09 -26.93 -14.98
N PHE A 6 22.69 -26.11 -15.96
CA PHE A 6 23.14 -24.73 -16.04
C PHE A 6 22.81 -24.15 -14.67
N MET A 7 23.82 -24.00 -13.81
CA MET A 7 23.68 -23.26 -12.57
C MET A 7 23.13 -21.90 -12.97
N LEU A 8 21.82 -21.73 -12.79
CA LEU A 8 21.12 -20.46 -12.87
C LEU A 8 21.71 -19.63 -11.75
N THR A 9 22.83 -18.97 -12.02
CA THR A 9 23.43 -18.05 -11.07
C THR A 9 22.37 -16.99 -10.80
N SER A 10 21.80 -17.07 -9.60
CA SER A 10 20.69 -16.24 -9.19
C SER A 10 21.21 -15.18 -8.24
N THR A 11 20.94 -13.91 -8.55
CA THR A 11 21.13 -12.84 -7.57
C THR A 11 19.80 -12.53 -6.91
N ILE A 12 19.84 -12.36 -5.59
CA ILE A 12 18.68 -12.03 -4.77
C ILE A 12 18.84 -10.60 -4.24
N ILE A 13 17.80 -9.80 -4.35
CA ILE A 13 17.71 -8.45 -3.77
C ILE A 13 16.51 -8.42 -2.82
N PRO A 14 16.70 -8.17 -1.51
CA PRO A 14 15.58 -8.01 -0.59
C PRO A 14 14.85 -6.69 -0.87
N ILE A 15 13.52 -6.73 -0.87
CA ILE A 15 12.65 -5.56 -0.93
C ILE A 15 12.49 -5.01 0.49
N PRO A 16 12.75 -3.72 0.75
CA PRO A 16 12.53 -3.14 2.07
C PRO A 16 11.09 -3.32 2.55
N GLU A 17 10.89 -3.70 3.82
CA GLU A 17 9.57 -4.03 4.39
C GLU A 17 8.53 -2.90 4.31
N HIS A 18 8.99 -1.65 4.34
CA HIS A 18 8.13 -0.48 4.26
C HIS A 18 7.60 -0.20 2.84
N ILE A 19 8.17 -0.87 1.82
CA ILE A 19 7.79 -0.72 0.43
C ILE A 19 6.83 -1.83 0.04
N GLU A 20 5.67 -1.43 -0.48
CA GLU A 20 4.72 -2.39 -1.04
C GLU A 20 5.29 -3.08 -2.29
N VAL A 21 5.28 -4.42 -2.30
CA VAL A 21 5.74 -5.23 -3.45
C VAL A 21 5.07 -4.82 -4.77
N GLY A 22 3.78 -4.45 -4.73
CA GLY A 22 3.05 -3.99 -5.90
C GLY A 22 3.65 -2.73 -6.55
N LYS A 23 4.27 -1.83 -5.76
CA LYS A 23 4.97 -0.64 -6.27
C LYS A 23 6.28 -1.02 -6.97
N VAL A 24 6.98 -2.04 -6.47
CA VAL A 24 8.18 -2.58 -7.10
C VAL A 24 7.86 -3.25 -8.44
N ILE A 25 6.79 -4.06 -8.49
CA ILE A 25 6.35 -4.74 -9.73
C ILE A 25 5.82 -3.72 -10.75
N GLY A 26 5.03 -2.75 -10.28
CA GLY A 26 4.24 -1.84 -11.10
C GLY A 26 3.02 -2.53 -11.72
N ARG A 27 1.98 -1.76 -12.05
CA ARG A 27 0.80 -2.30 -12.74
C ARG A 27 1.22 -3.06 -13.98
N GLU A 28 0.78 -4.32 -14.11
CA GLU A 28 1.11 -5.23 -15.21
C GLU A 28 2.60 -5.48 -15.41
N GLY A 29 3.43 -5.28 -14.37
CA GLY A 29 4.87 -5.45 -14.44
C GLY A 29 5.61 -4.31 -15.12
N ARG A 30 4.97 -3.13 -15.28
CA ARG A 30 5.55 -1.98 -16.01
C ARG A 30 6.91 -1.50 -15.47
N ASN A 31 7.26 -1.83 -14.24
CA ASN A 31 8.57 -1.47 -13.67
C ASN A 31 9.62 -2.56 -13.93
N LEU A 32 9.27 -3.84 -13.78
CA LEU A 32 10.22 -4.95 -13.92
C LEU A 32 10.41 -5.43 -15.36
N LYS A 33 9.36 -5.40 -16.19
CA LYS A 33 9.41 -5.86 -17.60
C LYS A 33 10.45 -5.10 -18.43
N PRO A 34 10.55 -3.75 -18.38
CA PRO A 34 11.56 -3.03 -19.15
C PRO A 34 12.98 -3.38 -18.72
N ILE A 35 13.21 -3.59 -17.41
CA ILE A 35 14.53 -3.98 -16.88
C ILE A 35 14.90 -5.36 -17.41
N SER A 36 14.02 -6.35 -17.23
CA SER A 36 14.21 -7.73 -17.71
C SER A 36 14.49 -7.78 -19.22
N THR A 37 13.74 -7.01 -20.01
CA THR A 37 13.91 -6.95 -21.47
C THR A 37 15.25 -6.31 -21.85
N ARG A 38 15.60 -5.18 -21.22
CA ARG A 38 16.84 -4.44 -21.50
C ARG A 38 18.08 -5.25 -21.16
N THR A 39 18.08 -5.94 -20.02
CA THR A 39 19.25 -6.68 -19.54
C THR A 39 19.29 -8.12 -20.03
N GLY A 40 18.26 -8.60 -20.73
CA GLY A 40 18.19 -9.99 -21.17
C GLY A 40 18.15 -10.98 -19.99
N THR A 41 17.57 -10.59 -18.86
CA THR A 41 17.48 -11.43 -17.65
C THR A 41 16.04 -11.81 -17.36
N PHE A 42 15.84 -12.93 -16.65
CA PHE A 42 14.55 -13.28 -16.06
C PHE A 42 14.47 -12.70 -14.66
N ILE A 43 13.50 -11.83 -14.41
CA ILE A 43 13.29 -11.17 -13.11
C ILE A 43 11.94 -11.60 -12.56
N SER A 44 11.94 -12.17 -11.35
CA SER A 44 10.72 -12.56 -10.63
C SER A 44 10.75 -12.06 -9.20
N VAL A 45 9.57 -11.90 -8.59
CA VAL A 45 9.45 -11.54 -7.17
C VAL A 45 8.92 -12.73 -6.39
N ASN A 46 9.65 -13.11 -5.34
CA ASN A 46 9.24 -14.12 -4.38
C ASN A 46 8.60 -13.42 -3.17
N THR A 47 7.30 -13.62 -3.01
CA THR A 47 6.50 -13.05 -1.92
C THR A 47 6.33 -14.00 -0.73
N HIS A 48 6.88 -15.22 -0.80
CA HIS A 48 6.82 -16.21 0.28
C HIS A 48 7.93 -15.99 1.33
N THR A 49 8.89 -15.11 1.03
CA THR A 49 9.96 -14.72 1.95
C THR A 49 9.57 -13.45 2.71
N ASN A 50 10.08 -13.29 3.93
CA ASN A 50 9.99 -12.04 4.67
C ASN A 50 11.42 -11.55 5.03
N PRO A 51 11.90 -10.43 4.46
CA PRO A 51 11.22 -9.59 3.47
C PRO A 51 11.04 -10.29 2.11
N ALA A 52 10.10 -9.78 1.28
CA ALA A 52 9.93 -10.24 -0.09
C ALA A 52 11.22 -10.01 -0.90
N GLN A 53 11.49 -10.87 -1.88
CA GLN A 53 12.78 -10.88 -2.58
C GLN A 53 12.61 -10.79 -4.09
N ILE A 54 13.49 -10.05 -4.76
CA ILE A 54 13.60 -10.06 -6.22
C ILE A 54 14.68 -11.06 -6.61
N GLU A 55 14.32 -12.03 -7.44
CA GLU A 55 15.22 -13.02 -8.01
C GLU A 55 15.57 -12.63 -9.45
N ILE A 56 16.87 -12.56 -9.75
CA ILE A 56 17.41 -12.31 -11.09
C ILE A 56 18.09 -13.58 -11.57
N LYS A 57 17.70 -14.08 -12.74
CA LYS A 57 18.25 -15.29 -13.36
C LYS A 57 18.68 -14.97 -14.79
N TYR A 58 19.68 -15.70 -15.30
CA TYR A 58 20.01 -15.65 -16.72
C TYR A 58 18.83 -16.14 -17.57
N ASN A 59 18.57 -15.45 -18.69
CA ASN A 59 17.61 -15.92 -19.67
C ASN A 59 18.32 -16.89 -20.63
N PRO A 60 17.92 -18.17 -20.71
CA PRO A 60 18.55 -19.14 -21.62
C PRO A 60 18.38 -18.78 -23.10
N HIS A 61 17.41 -17.91 -23.43
CA HIS A 61 17.16 -17.43 -24.79
C HIS A 61 18.01 -16.22 -25.18
N CYS A 62 18.82 -15.68 -24.27
CA CYS A 62 19.72 -14.56 -24.52
C CYS A 62 21.18 -15.02 -24.39
N SER A 63 22.07 -14.50 -25.23
CA SER A 63 23.50 -14.76 -25.08
C SER A 63 23.97 -14.19 -23.74
N PRO A 64 24.58 -15.01 -22.85
CA PRO A 64 25.02 -14.54 -21.56
C PRO A 64 26.15 -13.53 -21.77
N SER A 65 25.93 -12.30 -21.29
CA SER A 65 26.98 -11.29 -21.16
C SER A 65 27.39 -11.22 -19.70
N ASN A 66 28.70 -11.05 -19.47
CA ASN A 66 29.30 -11.06 -18.13
C ASN A 66 28.71 -10.00 -17.18
N ASN A 67 27.99 -8.99 -17.70
CA ASN A 67 27.47 -7.87 -16.91
C ASN A 67 25.94 -7.82 -16.77
N GLN A 68 25.17 -8.71 -17.41
CA GLN A 68 23.70 -8.62 -17.45
C GLN A 68 23.05 -8.62 -16.06
N ILE A 69 23.51 -9.51 -15.17
CA ILE A 69 23.00 -9.60 -13.80
C ILE A 69 23.36 -8.35 -13.00
N ASN A 70 24.60 -7.83 -13.16
CA ASN A 70 25.04 -6.63 -12.45
C ASN A 70 24.27 -5.40 -12.92
N GLU A 71 24.06 -5.24 -14.23
CA GLU A 71 23.24 -4.15 -14.77
C GLU A 71 21.79 -4.23 -14.27
N ALA A 72 21.19 -5.42 -14.28
CA ALA A 72 19.84 -5.63 -13.75
C ALA A 72 19.77 -5.27 -12.26
N LYS A 73 20.78 -5.67 -11.48
CA LYS A 73 20.90 -5.36 -10.05
C LYS A 73 20.98 -3.85 -9.80
N GLU A 74 21.79 -3.13 -10.57
CA GLU A 74 21.89 -1.67 -10.46
C GLU A 74 20.57 -0.97 -10.80
N LEU A 75 19.91 -1.38 -11.89
CA LEU A 75 18.62 -0.85 -12.30
C LEU A 75 17.54 -1.08 -11.23
N LEU A 76 17.50 -2.27 -10.63
CA LEU A 76 16.55 -2.60 -9.55
C LEU A 76 16.84 -1.83 -8.27
N ASN A 77 18.11 -1.69 -7.87
CA ASN A 77 18.47 -0.87 -6.72
C ASN A 77 18.09 0.60 -6.93
N ASN A 78 18.26 1.13 -8.14
CA ASN A 78 17.85 2.49 -8.48
C ASN A 78 16.31 2.64 -8.46
N LEU A 79 15.57 1.63 -8.94
CA LEU A 79 14.12 1.60 -8.86
C LEU A 79 13.64 1.67 -7.41
N ILE A 80 14.16 0.80 -6.53
CA ILE A 80 13.82 0.78 -5.09
C ILE A 80 14.11 2.15 -4.46
N LYS A 81 15.31 2.71 -4.69
CA LYS A 81 15.69 4.05 -4.19
C LYS A 81 14.75 5.15 -4.66
N ASN A 82 14.23 5.07 -5.88
CA ASN A 82 13.31 6.06 -6.41
C ASN A 82 11.93 5.95 -5.74
N ILE A 83 11.43 4.73 -5.53
CA ILE A 83 10.18 4.49 -4.80
C ILE A 83 10.28 5.06 -3.38
N GLU A 84 11.36 4.80 -2.65
CA GLU A 84 11.58 5.37 -1.31
C GLU A 84 11.56 6.90 -1.30
N LYS A 85 12.19 7.53 -2.30
CA LYS A 85 12.21 8.99 -2.42
C LYS A 85 10.81 9.54 -2.68
N GLU A 86 10.02 8.89 -3.51
CA GLU A 86 8.65 9.29 -3.80
C GLU A 86 7.75 9.16 -2.57
N GLU A 87 7.85 8.07 -1.82
CA GLU A 87 7.09 7.89 -0.58
C GLU A 87 7.42 8.97 0.46
N LYS A 88 8.72 9.26 0.65
CA LYS A 88 9.16 10.35 1.55
C LYS A 88 8.63 11.72 1.11
N ARG A 89 8.57 12.00 -0.19
CA ARG A 89 7.99 13.25 -0.71
C ARG A 89 6.48 13.32 -0.46
N ASN A 90 5.76 12.22 -0.72
CA ASN A 90 4.31 12.15 -0.53
C ASN A 90 3.91 12.32 0.93
N LEU A 91 4.68 11.73 1.86
CA LEU A 91 4.48 11.91 3.30
C LEU A 91 4.62 13.38 3.72
N ARG A 92 5.69 14.06 3.28
CA ARG A 92 5.90 15.50 3.57
C ARG A 92 4.77 16.38 3.03
N LEU A 93 4.26 16.07 1.83
CA LEU A 93 3.13 16.80 1.24
C LEU A 93 1.84 16.60 2.04
N LEU A 94 1.62 15.39 2.55
CA LEU A 94 0.45 15.08 3.37
C LEU A 94 0.52 15.78 4.75
N GLU A 95 1.71 15.80 5.37
CA GLU A 95 1.97 16.55 6.61
C GLU A 95 1.76 18.05 6.43
N GLY A 96 2.28 18.63 5.34
CA GLY A 96 2.07 20.04 5.01
C GLY A 96 0.59 20.39 4.81
N LYS A 97 -0.19 19.51 4.17
CA LYS A 97 -1.65 19.68 4.02
C LYS A 97 -2.37 19.60 5.37
N LYS A 98 -2.05 18.61 6.20
CA LYS A 98 -2.63 18.47 7.55
C LYS A 98 -2.35 19.69 8.42
N ASN A 99 -1.14 20.25 8.35
CA ASN A 99 -0.80 21.44 9.13
C ASN A 99 -1.58 22.68 8.63
N ARG A 100 -1.77 22.85 7.32
CA ARG A 100 -2.61 23.93 6.79
C ARG A 100 -4.08 23.79 7.17
N GLU A 101 -4.61 22.56 7.17
CA GLU A 101 -5.99 22.29 7.58
C GLU A 101 -6.20 22.50 9.08
N LYS A 102 -5.22 22.12 9.92
CA LYS A 102 -5.22 22.43 11.36
C LYS A 102 -5.20 23.94 11.59
N ASN A 103 -4.27 24.67 10.96
CA ASN A 103 -4.20 26.14 11.08
C ASN A 103 -5.51 26.81 10.65
N PHE A 104 -6.17 26.30 9.60
CA PHE A 104 -7.48 26.81 9.18
C PHE A 104 -8.59 26.53 10.21
N LEU A 105 -8.56 25.37 10.89
CA LEU A 105 -9.50 25.06 11.97
C LEU A 105 -9.29 25.97 13.18
N ASP A 106 -8.04 26.21 13.55
CA ASP A 106 -7.65 27.05 14.68
C ASP A 106 -8.08 28.52 14.45
N ASP A 107 -7.86 29.06 13.24
CA ASP A 107 -8.33 30.41 12.84
C ASP A 107 -9.88 30.52 12.85
N PHE A 108 -10.58 29.41 12.57
CA PHE A 108 -12.05 29.38 12.57
C PHE A 108 -12.64 29.40 13.99
N ASP A 109 -11.94 28.78 14.94
CA ASP A 109 -12.30 28.83 16.36
C ASP A 109 -11.91 30.17 17.00
N GLU A 110 -10.77 30.77 16.62
CA GLU A 110 -10.33 32.06 17.17
C GLU A 110 -11.27 33.22 16.77
N LYS A 111 -11.80 33.22 15.54
CA LYS A 111 -12.79 34.21 15.09
C LYS A 111 -14.20 33.99 15.64
N ALA A 112 -14.49 32.84 16.25
CA ALA A 112 -15.77 32.60 16.91
C ALA A 112 -15.91 33.35 18.25
N VAL A 113 -14.79 33.78 18.84
CA VAL A 113 -14.77 34.46 20.15
C VAL A 113 -15.09 35.96 20.04
N ARG A 114 -15.06 36.56 18.84
CA ARG A 114 -15.40 37.99 18.64
C ARG A 114 -16.64 38.20 17.76
N GLY A 115 -17.81 37.93 18.35
CA GLY A 115 -18.95 38.84 18.25
C GLY A 115 -19.75 38.95 16.95
N ASN A 116 -19.79 37.93 16.07
CA ASN A 116 -20.63 37.98 14.86
C ASN A 116 -21.74 36.91 14.84
N PRO A 117 -23.02 37.27 15.06
CA PRO A 117 -24.13 36.32 15.27
C PRO A 117 -24.46 35.45 14.04
N VAL A 118 -24.09 35.88 12.83
CA VAL A 118 -24.29 35.12 11.59
C VAL A 118 -23.38 33.89 11.55
N ILE A 119 -22.14 34.00 12.03
CA ILE A 119 -21.15 32.91 12.06
C ILE A 119 -21.58 31.81 13.05
N SER A 120 -22.14 32.21 14.20
CA SER A 120 -22.73 31.32 15.21
C SER A 120 -23.84 30.41 14.66
N LYS A 121 -24.69 30.91 13.77
CA LYS A 121 -25.78 30.12 13.17
C LYS A 121 -25.24 29.01 12.26
N TYR A 122 -24.27 29.32 11.40
CA TYR A 122 -23.64 28.32 10.52
C TYR A 122 -22.84 27.29 11.31
N GLN A 123 -22.14 27.70 12.38
CA GLN A 123 -21.43 26.78 13.27
C GLN A 123 -22.38 25.80 13.97
N LYS A 124 -23.52 26.28 14.48
CA LYS A 124 -24.58 25.42 15.04
C LYS A 124 -25.12 24.43 13.99
N GLU A 125 -25.32 24.88 12.75
CA GLU A 125 -25.81 24.00 11.68
C GLU A 125 -24.78 22.92 11.29
N ILE A 126 -23.48 23.26 11.27
CA ILE A 126 -22.38 22.31 11.03
C ILE A 126 -22.29 21.31 12.18
N ALA A 127 -22.39 21.75 13.43
CA ALA A 127 -22.40 20.87 14.60
C ALA A 127 -23.56 19.86 14.54
N VAL A 128 -24.77 20.32 14.22
CA VAL A 128 -25.95 19.47 14.05
C VAL A 128 -25.78 18.47 12.89
N LYS A 129 -25.17 18.88 11.77
CA LYS A 129 -24.88 17.96 10.65
C LYS A 129 -23.87 16.89 11.05
N LYS A 130 -22.81 17.24 11.81
CA LYS A 130 -21.83 16.28 12.34
C LYS A 130 -22.45 15.30 13.35
N GLU A 131 -23.32 15.79 14.23
CA GLU A 131 -24.11 14.97 15.19
C GLU A 131 -24.96 13.93 14.44
N ARG A 132 -25.75 14.37 13.45
CA ARG A 132 -26.60 13.49 12.64
C ARG A 132 -25.80 12.40 11.92
N GLN A 133 -24.61 12.73 11.40
CA GLN A 133 -23.73 11.74 10.76
C GLN A 133 -23.17 10.71 11.74
N ARG A 134 -22.76 11.15 12.95
CA ARG A 134 -22.31 10.25 14.02
C ARG A 134 -23.42 9.30 14.46
N SER A 135 -24.65 9.80 14.62
CA SER A 135 -25.82 8.99 14.96
C SER A 135 -26.13 7.95 13.88
N LYS A 136 -26.11 8.34 12.60
CA LYS A 136 -26.29 7.39 11.49
C LYS A 136 -25.22 6.29 11.48
N LYS A 137 -23.95 6.66 11.72
CA LYS A 137 -22.85 5.69 11.81
C LYS A 137 -23.01 4.75 13.01
N LYS A 138 -23.46 5.26 14.15
CA LYS A 138 -23.74 4.46 15.36
C LYS A 138 -24.85 3.44 15.10
N ILE A 139 -25.97 3.88 14.51
CA ILE A 139 -27.08 3.00 14.11
C ILE A 139 -26.62 1.94 13.11
N SER A 140 -25.86 2.31 12.09
CA SER A 140 -25.33 1.36 11.10
C SER A 140 -24.42 0.31 11.73
N ASN A 141 -23.56 0.71 12.68
CA ASN A 141 -22.70 -0.22 13.40
C ASN A 141 -23.49 -1.14 14.33
N THR A 142 -24.54 -0.63 14.99
CA THR A 142 -25.45 -1.43 15.83
C THR A 142 -26.21 -2.46 14.99
N ILE A 143 -26.72 -2.09 13.81
CA ILE A 143 -27.37 -3.04 12.90
C ILE A 143 -26.37 -4.13 12.46
N LYS A 144 -25.15 -3.74 12.09
CA LYS A 144 -24.10 -4.69 11.72
C LYS A 144 -23.72 -5.64 12.86
N SER A 145 -23.72 -5.20 14.12
CA SER A 145 -23.45 -6.10 15.25
C SER A 145 -24.56 -7.12 15.47
N TYR A 146 -25.82 -6.73 15.32
CA TYR A 146 -26.96 -7.68 15.41
C TYR A 146 -26.96 -8.70 14.26
N MET A 147 -26.66 -8.26 13.03
CA MET A 147 -26.54 -9.18 11.89
C MET A 147 -25.35 -10.14 12.03
N LYS A 148 -24.30 -9.73 12.74
CA LYS A 148 -23.14 -10.57 13.01
C LYS A 148 -23.40 -11.58 14.14
N GLY A 149 -24.13 -11.19 15.19
CA GLY A 149 -24.51 -12.09 16.29
C GLY A 149 -25.56 -13.14 15.89
N GLY A 150 -26.47 -12.82 14.97
CA GLY A 150 -27.47 -13.77 14.48
C GLY A 150 -26.93 -14.89 13.58
N PHE A 151 -25.65 -14.88 13.23
CA PHE A 151 -25.01 -15.96 12.44
C PHE A 151 -24.26 -16.97 13.32
N GLU A 152 -24.01 -16.66 14.60
CA GLU A 152 -23.30 -17.53 15.54
C GLU A 152 -24.26 -18.39 16.40
N GLU A 153 -25.54 -18.00 16.55
CA GLU A 153 -26.52 -18.77 17.36
C GLU A 153 -27.34 -19.81 16.57
N GLY A 154 -27.05 -20.00 15.27
CA GLY A 154 -27.87 -20.82 14.35
C GLY A 154 -27.33 -22.21 13.98
N TRP A 155 -26.15 -22.62 14.46
CA TRP A 155 -25.50 -23.88 14.02
C TRP A 155 -25.06 -24.83 15.14
N GLU A 156 -25.32 -24.52 16.42
CA GLU A 156 -24.97 -25.43 17.53
C GLU A 156 -26.11 -26.34 18.01
N LEU A 157 -27.33 -26.22 17.47
CA LEU A 157 -28.49 -27.01 17.93
C LEU A 157 -28.90 -28.19 17.02
N GLU A 158 -28.20 -28.48 15.92
CA GLU A 158 -28.53 -29.61 15.03
C GLU A 158 -27.56 -30.80 15.11
N MET A 159 -26.55 -30.79 16.00
CA MET A 159 -25.58 -31.89 16.11
C MET A 159 -25.79 -32.82 17.33
N GLU A 160 -26.86 -32.64 18.11
CA GLU A 160 -27.21 -33.54 19.24
C GLU A 160 -28.38 -34.51 18.96
N ASN A 161 -28.95 -34.50 17.75
CA ASN A 161 -29.99 -35.46 17.34
C ASN A 161 -29.70 -36.07 15.97
N ASN A 162 -28.66 -36.90 15.87
CA ASN A 162 -28.65 -38.07 14.96
C ASN A 162 -27.60 -39.11 15.37
#